data_AF-A0A8T7DNX4-F1
#
_entry.id   AF-A0A8T7DNX4-F1
#
_cell.length_a   1.000
_cell.length_b   1.000
_cell.length_c   1.000
_cell.angle_alpha   90.00
_cell.angle_beta   90.00
_cell.angle_gamma   90.00
#
_symmetry.space_group_name_H-M   'P 1'
#
loop_
_entity.id
_entity.type
_entity.pdbx_description
1 polymer ?
#
loop_
_entity_poly.entity_id
_entity_poly.type
_entity_poly.pdbx_seq_one_letter_code
_entity_poly.pdbx_strand_id
1 'polypeptide(L)'
;QTISPLGVEVRYGRLNLLNSYGSELQTLPMTLQVEYYNGTGVGFVPNADDGCTVINDVVITDADVSDSLSVAETCIWDSAAQSGSYNCASAGNPGDQFSALPVASNFNLNLMGPGAGNTGVLNVTVNAPGYLDFDWLGGGMTDPTGTASFGLHNLNNRTIFMKEVR
;
A
#
# COMPACT_ATOMS: atom_id res chain seq x y z
N GLN A 1 -2.85 -3.98 47.68
CA GLN A 1 -3.38 -4.57 46.44
C GLN A 1 -2.20 -5.03 45.63
N THR A 2 -2.12 -6.33 45.32
CA THR A 2 -1.06 -6.86 44.46
C THR A 2 -1.55 -6.74 43.02
N ILE A 3 -0.84 -5.98 42.20
CA ILE A 3 -1.13 -5.86 40.78
C ILE A 3 -0.24 -6.88 40.07
N SER A 4 -0.83 -7.91 39.47
CA SER A 4 -0.13 -8.83 38.58
C SER A 4 -0.45 -8.42 37.14
N PRO A 5 0.45 -7.73 36.43
CA PRO A 5 0.21 -7.44 35.02
C PRO A 5 0.15 -8.77 34.24
N LEU A 6 -0.89 -8.93 33.43
CA LEU A 6 -0.91 -9.92 32.35
C LEU A 6 0.26 -9.59 31.41
N GLY A 7 1.01 -10.62 31.01
CA GLY A 7 2.13 -10.44 30.09
C GLY A 7 1.70 -9.74 28.80
N VAL A 8 2.57 -8.89 28.26
CA VAL A 8 2.35 -8.23 26.97
C VAL A 8 2.86 -9.16 25.87
N GLU A 9 2.01 -9.45 24.89
CA GLU A 9 2.42 -10.15 23.68
C GLU A 9 3.17 -9.18 22.75
N VAL A 10 4.39 -9.53 22.37
CA VAL A 10 5.20 -8.77 21.41
C VAL A 10 5.36 -9.63 20.16
N ARG A 11 4.97 -9.10 19.01
CA ARG A 11 5.08 -9.76 17.70
C ARG A 11 6.03 -8.98 16.81
N TYR A 12 6.75 -9.69 15.95
CA TYR A 12 7.52 -9.07 14.87
C TYR A 12 6.57 -8.73 13.73
N GLY A 13 6.40 -7.44 13.47
CA GLY A 13 5.46 -6.91 12.48
C GLY A 13 6.16 -6.31 11.26
N ARG A 14 5.38 -6.11 10.20
CA ARG A 14 5.75 -5.28 9.04
C ARG A 14 4.52 -4.61 8.45
N LEU A 15 4.71 -3.49 7.77
CA LEU A 15 3.70 -2.89 6.92
C LEU A 15 3.93 -3.38 5.49
N ASN A 16 2.92 -3.97 4.87
CA ASN A 16 3.04 -4.52 3.51
C ASN A 16 2.14 -3.75 2.54
N LEU A 17 2.70 -3.34 1.41
CA LEU A 17 1.98 -2.71 0.31
C LEU A 17 2.11 -3.58 -0.94
N LEU A 18 0.97 -4.06 -1.45
CA LEU A 18 0.94 -4.87 -2.67
C LEU A 18 0.77 -4.00 -3.92
N ASN A 19 1.38 -4.44 -5.02
CA ASN A 19 1.16 -3.88 -6.34
C ASN A 19 -0.31 -4.04 -6.76
N SER A 20 -0.82 -3.08 -7.53
CA SER A 20 -2.16 -3.13 -8.09
C SER A 20 -2.18 -2.64 -9.53
N TYR A 21 -3.12 -3.17 -10.31
CA TYR A 21 -3.31 -2.79 -11.69
C TYR A 21 -4.79 -2.69 -12.03
N GLY A 22 -5.16 -1.74 -12.90
CA GLY A 22 -6.55 -1.51 -13.27
C GLY A 22 -6.72 -0.57 -14.46
N SER A 23 -7.97 -0.25 -14.78
CA SER A 23 -8.26 0.76 -15.79
C SER A 23 -8.02 2.15 -15.23
N GLU A 24 -7.49 3.02 -16.08
CA GLU A 24 -7.37 4.46 -15.89
C GLU A 24 -8.71 5.17 -15.61
N LEU A 25 -9.84 4.51 -15.90
CA LEU A 25 -11.19 5.06 -15.72
C LEU A 25 -11.85 4.67 -14.39
N GLN A 26 -11.18 3.90 -13.54
CA GLN A 26 -11.77 3.36 -12.31
C GLN A 26 -10.84 3.60 -11.12
N THR A 27 -11.45 3.67 -9.93
CA THR A 27 -10.71 3.63 -8.67
C THR A 27 -9.86 2.36 -8.61
N LEU A 28 -8.60 2.51 -8.22
CA LEU A 28 -7.65 1.41 -8.09
C LEU A 28 -7.38 1.12 -6.60
N PRO A 29 -7.91 0.00 -6.05
CA PRO A 29 -7.59 -0.41 -4.69
C PRO A 29 -6.18 -0.97 -4.61
N MET A 30 -5.40 -0.52 -3.63
CA MET A 30 -4.10 -1.09 -3.27
C MET A 30 -4.18 -1.71 -1.88
N THR A 31 -3.68 -2.94 -1.73
CA THR A 31 -3.66 -3.61 -0.44
C THR A 31 -2.49 -3.09 0.40
N LEU A 32 -2.79 -2.14 1.28
CA LEU A 32 -1.90 -1.71 2.36
C LEU A 32 -2.36 -2.36 3.66
N GLN A 33 -1.52 -3.19 4.28
CA GLN A 33 -1.89 -3.93 5.48
C GLN A 33 -0.76 -4.12 6.49
N VAL A 34 -1.11 -4.10 7.77
CA VAL A 34 -0.18 -4.52 8.84
C VAL A 34 -0.16 -6.04 8.93
N GLU A 35 1.03 -6.63 8.92
CA GLU A 35 1.23 -8.06 9.08
C GLU A 35 2.12 -8.37 10.28
N TYR A 36 1.97 -9.57 10.85
CA TYR A 36 2.90 -10.11 11.83
C TYR A 36 3.40 -11.48 11.41
N TYR A 37 4.61 -11.81 11.85
CA TYR A 37 5.20 -13.11 11.56
C TYR A 37 4.59 -14.21 12.44
N ASN A 38 4.00 -15.22 11.80
CA ASN A 38 3.33 -16.36 12.44
C ASN A 38 4.12 -17.68 12.23
N GLY A 39 5.44 -17.62 12.36
CA GLY A 39 6.31 -18.78 12.28
C GLY A 39 6.65 -19.23 10.86
N THR A 40 7.65 -20.10 10.76
CA THR A 40 8.34 -20.42 9.49
C THR A 40 7.49 -21.17 8.47
N GLY A 41 6.43 -21.85 8.91
CA GLY A 41 5.51 -22.57 8.03
C GLY A 41 4.34 -21.74 7.51
N VAL A 42 4.09 -20.56 8.11
CA VAL A 42 2.98 -19.67 7.73
C VAL A 42 3.51 -18.37 7.13
N GLY A 43 4.62 -17.85 7.67
CA GLY A 43 5.17 -16.56 7.28
C GLY A 43 4.40 -15.40 7.89
N PHE A 44 4.34 -14.28 7.18
CA PHE A 44 3.60 -13.10 7.61
C PHE A 44 2.11 -13.24 7.30
N VAL A 45 1.28 -12.87 8.26
CA VAL A 45 -0.19 -12.87 8.14
C VAL A 45 -0.77 -11.54 8.59
N PRO A 46 -1.94 -11.12 8.06
CA PRO A 46 -2.55 -9.85 8.43
C PRO A 46 -2.89 -9.76 9.92
N ASN A 47 -2.63 -8.60 10.53
CA ASN A 47 -2.95 -8.32 11.92
C ASN A 47 -4.33 -7.67 12.05
N ALA A 48 -5.38 -8.49 12.08
CA ALA A 48 -6.76 -7.99 12.17
C ALA A 48 -7.10 -7.27 13.49
N ASP A 49 -6.31 -7.52 14.54
CA ASP A 49 -6.46 -6.90 15.86
C ASP A 49 -5.74 -5.55 15.97
N ASP A 50 -5.00 -5.12 14.94
CA ASP A 50 -4.41 -3.78 14.91
C ASP A 50 -5.50 -2.73 14.72
N GLY A 51 -5.54 -1.76 15.63
CA GLY A 51 -6.34 -0.55 15.52
C GLY A 51 -5.62 0.68 16.07
N CYS A 52 -4.29 0.62 16.21
CA CYS A 52 -3.50 1.69 16.81
C CYS A 52 -2.26 2.08 16.01
N THR A 53 -1.84 1.28 15.03
CA THR A 53 -0.83 1.70 14.06
C THR A 53 -1.41 2.84 13.22
N VAL A 54 -0.75 4.01 13.28
CA VAL A 54 -1.15 5.18 12.49
C VAL A 54 -0.24 5.29 11.27
N ILE A 55 -0.84 5.44 10.09
CA ILE A 55 -0.18 5.83 8.85
C ILE A 55 -0.77 7.15 8.40
N ASN A 56 0.09 8.13 8.13
CA ASN A 56 -0.35 9.47 7.78
C ASN A 56 0.47 10.16 6.67
N ASP A 57 1.35 9.41 6.02
CA ASP A 57 2.21 9.93 4.97
C ASP A 57 2.44 8.86 3.90
N VAL A 58 1.82 9.08 2.74
CA VAL A 58 1.92 8.25 1.57
C VAL A 58 2.45 9.11 0.44
N VAL A 59 3.55 8.68 -0.17
CA VAL A 59 4.23 9.40 -1.24
C VAL A 59 4.00 8.68 -2.56
N ILE A 60 3.56 9.44 -3.57
CA ILE A 60 3.42 8.96 -4.93
C ILE A 60 4.53 9.59 -5.79
N THR A 61 5.26 8.74 -6.50
CA THR A 61 6.29 9.16 -7.45
C THR A 61 6.03 8.56 -8.82
N ASP A 62 6.37 9.32 -9.85
CA ASP A 62 6.36 8.85 -11.22
C ASP A 62 7.43 7.77 -11.41
N ALA A 63 7.02 6.57 -11.85
CA ALA A 63 7.93 5.45 -12.05
C ALA A 63 8.49 5.41 -13.48
N ASP A 64 7.79 6.02 -14.45
CA ASP A 64 8.18 6.08 -15.85
C ASP A 64 7.68 7.37 -16.52
N VAL A 65 8.50 8.42 -16.43
CA VAL A 65 8.23 9.73 -17.03
C VAL A 65 8.06 9.72 -18.56
N SER A 66 8.27 8.58 -19.22
CA SER A 66 8.07 8.43 -20.66
C SER A 66 6.67 7.94 -21.05
N ASP A 67 5.87 7.52 -20.07
CA ASP A 67 4.48 7.13 -20.29
C ASP A 67 3.54 8.35 -20.26
N SER A 68 2.22 8.10 -20.23
CA SER A 68 1.19 9.15 -20.29
C SER A 68 0.57 9.48 -18.94
N LEU A 69 1.06 8.89 -17.87
CA LEU A 69 0.60 9.08 -16.51
C LEU A 69 1.62 9.91 -15.74
N SER A 70 1.17 10.98 -15.08
CA SER A 70 1.97 11.65 -14.07
C SER A 70 1.30 11.53 -12.71
N VAL A 71 1.97 12.02 -11.68
CA VAL A 71 1.44 11.98 -10.32
C VAL A 71 0.23 12.92 -10.16
N ALA A 72 0.15 13.98 -10.97
CA ALA A 72 -0.89 15.00 -10.82
C ALA A 72 -2.28 14.55 -11.32
N GLU A 73 -2.36 13.52 -12.16
CA GLU A 73 -3.62 13.00 -12.69
C GLU A 73 -4.33 12.06 -11.72
N THR A 74 -3.65 11.55 -10.70
CA THR A 74 -4.25 10.71 -9.66
C THR A 74 -4.13 11.35 -8.28
N CYS A 75 -4.89 10.83 -7.33
CA CYS A 75 -4.81 11.19 -5.93
C CYS A 75 -5.35 10.03 -5.10
N ILE A 76 -5.05 10.02 -3.80
CA ILE A 76 -5.58 9.07 -2.83
C ILE A 76 -6.97 9.55 -2.44
N TRP A 77 -7.97 8.67 -2.49
CA TRP A 77 -9.30 9.00 -2.01
C TRP A 77 -9.27 9.28 -0.51
N ASP A 78 -9.17 10.58 -0.18
CA ASP A 78 -8.96 11.05 1.18
C ASP A 78 -9.25 12.55 1.23
N SER A 79 -10.45 12.92 1.63
CA SER A 79 -10.81 14.34 1.75
C SER A 79 -10.30 14.99 3.04
N ALA A 80 -9.86 14.20 4.01
CA ALA A 80 -9.37 14.69 5.29
C ALA A 80 -7.84 14.93 5.31
N ALA A 81 -7.16 14.66 4.19
CA ALA A 81 -5.70 14.74 4.06
C ALA A 81 -4.97 13.90 5.12
N GLN A 82 -5.55 12.77 5.51
CA GLN A 82 -4.95 11.80 6.42
C GLN A 82 -3.72 11.13 5.83
N SER A 83 -3.71 10.84 4.53
CA SER A 83 -2.62 10.22 3.76
C SER A 83 -1.48 11.20 3.41
N GLY A 84 -1.61 12.48 3.78
CA GLY A 84 -0.61 13.51 3.48
C GLY A 84 -0.94 14.30 2.21
N SER A 85 0.09 14.58 1.40
CA SER A 85 0.00 15.61 0.34
C SER A 85 -0.71 15.16 -0.95
N TYR A 86 -0.92 13.86 -1.15
CA TYR A 86 -1.51 13.31 -2.37
C TYR A 86 -3.01 13.01 -2.23
N ASN A 87 -3.67 13.66 -1.28
CA ASN A 87 -5.07 13.44 -0.97
C ASN A 87 -5.99 14.12 -2.01
N CYS A 88 -7.10 13.47 -2.37
CA CYS A 88 -8.07 14.06 -3.27
C CYS A 88 -8.83 15.21 -2.58
N ALA A 89 -8.98 16.35 -3.27
CA ALA A 89 -9.75 17.49 -2.76
C ALA A 89 -11.25 17.18 -2.60
N SER A 90 -11.76 16.19 -3.33
CA SER A 90 -13.15 15.70 -3.24
C SER A 90 -13.21 14.40 -2.44
N ALA A 91 -14.26 14.25 -1.63
CA ALA A 91 -14.46 13.11 -0.73
C ALA A 91 -14.85 11.79 -1.41
N GLY A 92 -14.94 11.75 -2.75
CA GLY A 92 -15.24 10.51 -3.49
C GLY A 92 -16.43 9.74 -2.90
N ASN A 93 -16.37 8.41 -2.95
CA ASN A 93 -17.28 7.53 -2.22
C ASN A 93 -16.73 7.27 -0.81
N PRO A 94 -17.53 7.37 0.27
CA PRO A 94 -17.10 7.03 1.62
C PRO A 94 -16.46 5.64 1.77
N GLY A 95 -16.88 4.67 0.95
CA GLY A 95 -16.30 3.32 0.96
C GLY A 95 -14.86 3.23 0.44
N ASP A 96 -14.41 4.23 -0.31
CA ASP A 96 -13.06 4.25 -0.92
C ASP A 96 -12.09 5.13 -0.11
N GLN A 97 -12.56 5.81 0.93
CA GLN A 97 -11.75 6.75 1.70
C GLN A 97 -10.64 6.03 2.49
N PHE A 98 -9.41 6.53 2.37
CA PHE A 98 -8.27 6.14 3.18
C PHE A 98 -8.59 6.27 4.67
N SER A 99 -8.06 5.34 5.46
CA SER A 99 -8.14 5.36 6.91
C SER A 99 -6.74 5.37 7.49
N ALA A 100 -6.40 6.40 8.27
CA ALA A 100 -5.10 6.48 8.96
C ALA A 100 -4.88 5.35 9.98
N LEU A 101 -5.96 4.69 10.43
CA LEU A 101 -5.92 3.52 11.30
C LEU A 101 -6.41 2.29 10.52
N PRO A 102 -5.78 1.12 10.69
CA PRO A 102 -6.22 -0.07 10.00
C PRO A 102 -7.58 -0.54 10.53
N VAL A 103 -8.42 -1.04 9.63
CA VAL A 103 -9.65 -1.79 9.96
C VAL A 103 -9.47 -3.19 9.43
N ALA A 104 -9.48 -4.18 10.33
CA ALA A 104 -9.17 -5.56 10.00
C ALA A 104 -7.86 -5.67 9.20
N SER A 105 -6.78 -5.04 9.70
CA SER A 105 -5.43 -4.91 9.13
C SER A 105 -5.22 -3.93 7.97
N ASN A 106 -6.27 -3.42 7.31
CA ASN A 106 -6.16 -2.67 6.06
C ASN A 106 -6.46 -1.17 6.22
N PHE A 107 -5.73 -0.32 5.49
CA PHE A 107 -5.84 1.15 5.54
C PHE A 107 -6.77 1.75 4.45
N ASN A 108 -7.42 0.90 3.66
CA ASN A 108 -8.30 1.27 2.55
C ASN A 108 -7.66 2.25 1.55
N LEU A 109 -6.42 1.96 1.14
CA LEU A 109 -5.68 2.79 0.19
C LEU A 109 -6.27 2.62 -1.22
N ASN A 110 -6.94 3.65 -1.71
CA ASN A 110 -7.53 3.67 -3.05
C ASN A 110 -7.05 4.90 -3.82
N LEU A 111 -6.56 4.67 -5.04
CA LEU A 111 -6.19 5.74 -5.96
C LEU A 111 -7.36 6.07 -6.89
N MET A 112 -7.63 7.36 -7.08
CA MET A 112 -8.54 7.85 -8.09
C MET A 112 -8.02 7.47 -9.49
N GLY A 113 -8.91 6.92 -10.32
CA GLY A 113 -8.58 6.66 -11.73
C GLY A 113 -8.13 7.95 -12.42
N PRO A 114 -6.95 7.99 -13.06
CA PRO A 114 -6.38 9.20 -13.62
C PRO A 114 -7.14 9.77 -14.83
N GLY A 115 -8.07 9.00 -15.41
CA GLY A 115 -8.88 9.40 -16.56
C GLY A 115 -8.36 8.86 -17.89
N ALA A 116 -9.19 9.01 -18.93
CA ALA A 116 -8.94 8.43 -20.25
C ALA A 116 -7.63 8.96 -20.86
N GLY A 117 -6.79 8.05 -21.33
CA GLY A 117 -5.52 8.39 -21.98
C GLY A 117 -4.35 8.63 -21.02
N ASN A 118 -4.58 8.55 -19.71
CA ASN A 118 -3.53 8.62 -18.69
C ASN A 118 -3.18 7.21 -18.24
N THR A 119 -2.37 6.53 -19.05
CA THR A 119 -1.93 5.14 -18.81
C THR A 119 -0.45 5.11 -18.50
N GLY A 120 -0.06 4.23 -17.58
CA GLY A 120 1.29 4.24 -17.05
C GLY A 120 1.44 3.61 -15.69
N VAL A 121 2.58 3.88 -15.06
CA VAL A 121 3.00 3.30 -13.79
C VAL A 121 3.44 4.35 -12.78
N LEU A 122 2.93 4.25 -11.56
CA LEU A 122 3.36 5.07 -10.42
C LEU A 122 3.90 4.17 -9.31
N ASN A 123 4.89 4.66 -8.58
CA ASN A 123 5.34 4.05 -7.34
C ASN A 123 4.67 4.75 -6.17
N VAL A 124 4.12 3.95 -5.27
CA VAL A 124 3.51 4.39 -4.02
C VAL A 124 4.36 3.88 -2.88
N THR A 125 4.89 4.78 -2.06
CA THR A 125 5.69 4.46 -0.88
C THR A 125 4.96 4.97 0.35
N VAL A 126 4.87 4.16 1.39
CA VAL A 126 4.19 4.52 2.63
C VAL A 126 5.22 4.67 3.73
N ASN A 127 5.27 5.84 4.35
CA ASN A 127 6.14 6.10 5.48
C ASN A 127 5.65 5.30 6.69
N ALA A 128 6.34 4.20 6.97
CA ALA A 128 5.97 3.30 8.04
C ALA A 128 6.61 3.75 9.37
N PRO A 129 5.98 3.47 10.52
CA PRO A 129 6.69 3.50 11.78
C PRO A 129 7.87 2.54 11.71
N GLY A 130 9.07 2.96 12.14
CA GLY A 130 10.29 2.15 11.94
C GLY A 130 10.29 0.73 12.57
N TYR A 131 9.32 0.41 13.43
CA TYR A 131 9.11 -0.97 13.93
C TYR A 131 8.31 -1.86 12.96
N LEU A 132 7.80 -1.31 11.86
CA LEU A 132 7.12 -1.99 10.76
C LEU A 132 7.90 -1.93 9.44
N ASP A 133 9.08 -1.32 9.42
CA ASP A 133 10.00 -1.41 8.28
C ASP A 133 10.42 -2.86 8.06
N PHE A 134 10.70 -3.19 6.79
CA PHE A 134 11.10 -4.54 6.43
C PHE A 134 12.18 -4.53 5.35
N ASP A 135 13.02 -5.56 5.35
CA ASP A 135 14.05 -5.74 4.34
C ASP A 135 13.48 -6.44 3.11
N TRP A 136 12.84 -5.66 2.24
CA TRP A 136 12.19 -6.16 1.03
C TRP A 136 13.18 -6.67 -0.03
N LEU A 137 14.39 -6.10 -0.06
CA LEU A 137 15.36 -6.30 -1.14
C LEU A 137 16.70 -6.92 -0.69
N GLY A 138 16.86 -7.24 0.59
CA GLY A 138 18.12 -7.75 1.16
C GLY A 138 19.17 -6.67 1.39
N GLY A 139 18.76 -5.40 1.44
CA GLY A 139 19.63 -4.22 1.52
C GLY A 139 19.51 -3.43 2.83
N GLY A 140 18.57 -3.80 3.69
CA GLY A 140 18.26 -3.10 4.94
C GLY A 140 16.77 -2.82 5.10
N MET A 141 16.38 -2.38 6.29
CA MET A 141 14.99 -2.03 6.60
C MET A 141 14.58 -0.79 5.80
N THR A 142 13.47 -0.89 5.07
CA THR A 142 12.90 0.23 4.31
C THR A 142 11.38 0.27 4.44
N ASP A 143 10.83 1.44 4.12
CA ASP A 143 9.40 1.63 3.88
C ASP A 143 8.89 0.65 2.81
N PRO A 144 7.62 0.20 2.90
CA PRO A 144 7.01 -0.57 1.83
C PRO A 144 6.70 0.33 0.62
N THR A 145 7.09 -0.16 -0.55
CA THR A 145 6.78 0.44 -1.85
C THR A 145 6.02 -0.56 -2.72
N GLY A 146 4.95 -0.10 -3.35
CA GLY A 146 4.17 -0.87 -4.33
C GLY A 146 3.93 -0.06 -5.60
N THR A 147 3.74 -0.76 -6.72
CA THR A 147 3.47 -0.16 -8.03
C THR A 147 1.95 -0.13 -8.30
N ALA A 148 1.45 1.03 -8.68
CA ALA A 148 0.11 1.24 -9.21
C ALA A 148 0.18 1.37 -10.74
N SER A 149 -0.52 0.50 -11.47
CA SER A 149 -0.52 0.51 -12.94
C SER A 149 -1.91 0.80 -13.50
N PHE A 150 -2.02 1.81 -14.35
CA PHE A 150 -3.27 2.19 -14.99
C PHE A 150 -3.24 1.95 -16.50
N GLY A 151 -4.33 1.42 -17.05
CA GLY A 151 -4.52 1.33 -18.50
C GLY A 151 -3.73 0.22 -19.18
N LEU A 152 -3.37 -0.84 -18.45
CA LEU A 152 -2.92 -2.12 -19.01
C LEU A 152 -4.08 -2.81 -19.76
N HIS A 153 -4.59 -2.21 -20.82
CA HIS A 153 -5.49 -2.84 -21.76
C HIS A 153 -4.65 -3.64 -22.77
N ASN A 154 -4.70 -4.97 -22.63
CA ASN A 154 -4.20 -5.96 -23.61
C ASN A 154 -2.69 -5.99 -23.90
N LEU A 155 -1.84 -6.17 -22.88
CA LEU A 155 -0.60 -6.94 -23.08
C LEU A 155 -0.89 -8.42 -22.90
N ASN A 156 -1.47 -9.00 -23.95
CA ASN A 156 -1.52 -10.44 -24.14
C ASN A 156 -0.11 -10.98 -24.47
N ASN A 157 0.86 -10.76 -23.59
CA ASN A 157 2.15 -11.44 -23.65
C ASN A 157 2.71 -11.69 -22.25
N ARG A 158 2.23 -12.78 -21.64
CA ARG A 158 2.90 -13.45 -20.52
C ARG A 158 4.39 -13.58 -20.84
N THR A 159 5.24 -12.88 -20.10
CA THR A 159 6.61 -13.32 -19.92
C THR A 159 6.86 -13.45 -18.42
N ILE A 160 6.54 -14.63 -17.88
CA ILE A 160 7.05 -15.05 -16.57
C ILE A 160 8.45 -15.60 -16.83
N PHE A 161 9.49 -14.87 -16.42
CA PHE A 161 10.83 -15.45 -16.32
C PHE A 161 10.89 -16.30 -15.05
N MET A 162 10.83 -17.63 -15.19
CA MET A 162 11.25 -18.54 -14.13
C MET A 162 12.75 -18.78 -14.26
N LYS A 163 13.53 -18.34 -13.26
CA LYS A 163 14.95 -18.69 -13.13
C LYS A 163 15.03 -20.04 -12.42
N GLU A 164 15.30 -21.10 -13.16
CA GLU A 164 15.69 -22.38 -12.58
C GLU A 164 17.14 -22.26 -12.09
N VAL A 165 17.36 -22.44 -10.78
CA VAL A 165 18.69 -22.61 -10.21
C VAL A 165 18.90 -24.11 -10.06
N ARG A 166 19.91 -24.62 -10.78
CA ARG A 166 20.34 -26.01 -10.73
C ARG A 166 21.26 -26.28 -9.54
#